data_AF-A0A674JQ16-F1
#
_entry.id   AF-A0A674JQ16-F1
#
_cell.length_a   1.000
_cell.length_b   1.000
_cell.length_c   1.000
_cell.angle_alpha   90.00
_cell.angle_beta   90.00
_cell.angle_gamma   90.00
#
_symmetry.space_group_name_H-M   'P 1'
#
loop_
_entity.id
_entity.type
_entity.pdbx_description
1 polymer ?
#
loop_
_entity_poly.entity_id
_entity_poly.type
_entity_poly.pdbx_seq_one_letter_code
_entity_poly.pdbx_strand_id
1 'polypeptide(L)'
;MELRLQSHLDTFRSLVLQFLGARSCRGGVSGYFFLSKQLHLYLDITYVLVTDKRYQKKDSVISSIHTKVKGVVQTDSRIWDTAEYTIPMQGIDSFFVITNIIMTENQFQNVCPEVTTGRCVKYNATIKTCEVSAWCPVESMKGAPV
;
A
#
# COMPACT_ATOMS: atom_id res chain seq x y z
N MET A 1 26.64 -9.76 -6.98
CA MET A 1 26.74 -8.44 -6.30
C MET A 1 28.20 -8.01 -6.09
N GLU A 2 29.15 -8.93 -5.98
CA GLU A 2 30.60 -8.61 -6.00
C GLU A 2 31.10 -7.99 -7.31
N LEU A 3 30.56 -8.42 -8.46
CA LEU A 3 31.04 -7.98 -9.78
C LEU A 3 30.88 -6.47 -10.07
N ARG A 4 29.96 -5.76 -9.39
CA ARG A 4 29.67 -4.32 -9.64
C ARG A 4 30.49 -3.37 -8.76
N LEU A 5 30.98 -3.84 -7.61
CA LEU A 5 31.94 -3.10 -6.79
C LEU A 5 33.33 -3.14 -7.43
N GLN A 6 33.69 -4.28 -8.03
CA GLN A 6 34.93 -4.47 -8.77
C GLN A 6 35.04 -3.51 -9.95
N SER A 7 33.97 -3.36 -10.76
CA SER A 7 33.99 -2.45 -11.91
C SER A 7 34.18 -0.97 -11.53
N HIS A 8 33.62 -0.53 -10.39
CA HIS A 8 33.79 0.86 -9.92
C HIS A 8 35.18 1.10 -9.31
N LEU A 9 35.73 0.12 -8.58
CA LEU A 9 37.10 0.16 -8.06
C LEU A 9 38.14 0.07 -9.21
N ASP A 10 37.87 -0.71 -10.25
CA ASP A 10 38.71 -0.82 -11.44
C ASP A 10 38.65 0.47 -12.29
N THR A 11 37.47 1.11 -12.38
CA THR A 11 37.34 2.44 -13.01
C THR A 11 38.13 3.48 -12.23
N PHE A 12 38.06 3.47 -10.89
CA PHE A 12 38.84 4.36 -10.03
C PHE A 12 40.34 4.11 -10.17
N ARG A 13 40.77 2.84 -10.20
CA ARG A 13 42.17 2.44 -10.41
C ARG A 13 42.68 2.82 -11.80
N SER A 14 41.86 2.66 -12.83
CA SER A 14 42.17 3.09 -14.20
C SER A 14 42.30 4.61 -14.32
N LEU A 15 41.41 5.38 -13.66
CA LEU A 15 41.48 6.84 -13.64
C LEU A 15 42.74 7.31 -12.89
N VAL A 16 43.02 6.75 -11.72
CA VAL A 16 44.23 7.07 -10.92
C VAL A 16 45.51 6.72 -11.69
N LEU A 17 45.55 5.61 -12.44
CA LEU A 17 46.68 5.26 -13.30
C LEU A 17 46.83 6.18 -14.51
N GLN A 18 45.73 6.70 -15.08
CA GLN A 18 45.79 7.74 -16.12
C GLN A 18 46.34 9.07 -15.59
N PHE A 19 46.04 9.44 -14.34
CA PHE A 19 46.60 10.62 -13.68
C PHE A 19 48.07 10.46 -13.28
N LEU A 20 48.48 9.28 -12.79
CA LEU A 20 49.90 8.97 -12.53
C LEU A 20 50.72 8.84 -13.82
N GLY A 21 50.07 8.59 -14.96
CA GLY A 21 50.67 8.53 -16.30
C GLY A 21 50.79 9.87 -17.02
N ALA A 22 50.27 10.97 -16.46
CA ALA A 22 50.39 12.30 -17.06
C ALA A 22 51.83 12.82 -16.89
N ARG A 23 52.70 12.47 -17.84
CA ARG A 23 53.98 13.15 -18.03
C ARG A 23 53.70 14.65 -18.22
N SER A 24 54.23 15.44 -17.29
CA SER A 24 54.21 16.90 -17.27
C SER A 24 54.47 17.52 -18.65
N CYS A 25 53.59 18.43 -19.08
CA CYS A 25 53.92 19.50 -20.02
C CYS A 25 53.09 20.78 -19.73
N ARG A 26 53.77 21.72 -19.05
CA ARG A 26 53.66 23.19 -19.18
C ARG A 26 52.25 23.80 -19.43
N GLY A 27 51.63 24.33 -18.37
CA GLY A 27 50.47 25.24 -18.45
C GLY A 27 49.68 25.31 -17.15
N GLY A 28 50.00 26.26 -16.26
CA GLY A 28 49.46 26.34 -14.90
C GLY A 28 47.92 26.38 -14.80
N VAL A 29 47.23 26.98 -15.77
CA VAL A 29 45.75 27.10 -15.77
C VAL A 29 45.07 25.74 -15.99
N SER A 30 45.60 24.90 -16.86
CA SER A 30 45.01 23.59 -17.18
C SER A 30 45.08 22.63 -15.98
N GLY A 31 46.19 22.66 -15.23
CA GLY A 31 46.36 21.87 -14.00
C GLY A 31 45.31 22.18 -12.92
N TYR A 32 44.94 23.44 -12.71
CA TYR A 32 43.89 23.81 -11.74
C TYR A 32 42.50 23.34 -12.17
N PHE A 33 42.19 23.35 -13.48
CA PHE A 33 40.96 22.77 -14.00
C PHE A 33 40.91 21.24 -13.81
N PHE A 34 42.04 20.55 -14.01
CA PHE A 34 42.13 19.11 -13.75
C PHE A 34 41.98 18.76 -12.26
N LEU A 35 42.62 19.52 -11.36
CA LEU A 35 42.52 19.30 -9.91
C LEU A 35 41.12 19.62 -9.36
N SER A 36 40.45 20.67 -9.84
CA SER A 36 39.09 21.03 -9.40
C SER A 36 38.03 20.03 -9.88
N LYS A 37 38.21 19.44 -11.07
CA LYS A 37 37.38 18.35 -11.58
C LYS A 37 37.57 17.06 -10.79
N GLN A 38 38.80 16.73 -10.39
CA GLN A 38 39.09 15.55 -9.58
C GLN A 38 38.46 15.65 -8.17
N LEU A 39 38.46 16.84 -7.57
CA LEU A 39 37.83 17.07 -6.26
C LEU A 39 36.30 16.95 -6.33
N HIS A 40 35.66 17.52 -7.34
CA HIS A 40 34.20 17.36 -7.53
C HIS A 40 33.83 15.89 -7.72
N LEU A 41 34.54 15.16 -8.60
CA LEU A 41 34.27 13.74 -8.83
C LEU A 41 34.42 12.92 -7.54
N TYR A 42 35.42 13.22 -6.72
CA TYR A 42 35.63 12.54 -5.44
C TYR A 42 34.52 12.86 -4.41
N LEU A 43 34.09 14.12 -4.33
CA LEU A 43 33.00 14.56 -3.45
C LEU A 43 31.67 13.93 -3.86
N ASP A 44 31.36 13.89 -5.16
CA ASP A 44 30.14 13.28 -5.69
C ASP A 44 30.11 11.77 -5.41
N ILE A 45 31.23 11.07 -5.63
CA ILE A 45 31.34 9.63 -5.34
C ILE A 45 31.17 9.35 -3.85
N THR A 46 31.84 10.10 -2.97
CA THR A 46 31.73 9.91 -1.53
C THR A 46 30.33 10.28 -1.01
N TYR A 47 29.69 11.31 -1.56
CA TYR A 47 28.32 11.69 -1.26
C TYR A 47 27.31 10.58 -1.61
N VAL A 48 27.39 10.00 -2.82
CA VAL A 48 26.51 8.90 -3.24
C VAL A 48 26.76 7.63 -2.41
N LEU A 49 28.02 7.31 -2.09
CA LEU A 49 28.35 6.14 -1.26
C LEU A 49 27.76 6.22 0.15
N VAL A 50 27.76 7.42 0.75
CA VAL A 50 27.25 7.66 2.11
C VAL A 50 25.71 7.74 2.13
N THR A 51 25.10 8.46 1.19
CA THR A 51 23.63 8.64 1.14
C THR A 51 22.89 7.34 0.84
N ASP A 52 23.35 6.57 -0.15
CA ASP A 52 22.72 5.30 -0.52
C ASP A 52 23.13 4.13 0.38
N LYS A 53 24.11 4.33 1.30
CA LYS A 53 24.73 3.30 2.14
C LYS A 53 25.17 2.06 1.34
N ARG A 54 25.79 2.29 0.17
CA ARG A 54 26.23 1.22 -0.75
C ARG A 54 27.31 0.32 -0.16
N TYR A 55 27.98 0.76 0.90
CA TYR A 55 28.96 -0.01 1.65
C TYR A 55 28.33 -1.19 2.42
N GLN A 56 27.01 -1.20 2.63
CA GLN A 56 26.31 -2.27 3.34
C GLN A 56 25.48 -3.12 2.37
N LYS A 57 25.60 -4.44 2.48
CA LYS A 57 24.70 -5.38 1.79
C LYS A 57 23.30 -5.25 2.40
N LYS A 58 22.33 -4.84 1.57
CA LYS A 58 20.92 -4.73 1.96
C LYS A 58 20.23 -6.04 1.62
N ASP A 59 19.65 -6.68 2.63
CA ASP A 59 18.78 -7.85 2.44
C ASP A 59 17.31 -7.41 2.59
N SER A 60 16.43 -7.98 1.78
CA SER A 60 14.98 -7.75 1.88
C SER A 60 14.40 -8.55 3.04
N VAL A 61 13.53 -7.94 3.83
CA VAL A 61 12.85 -8.61 4.93
C VAL A 61 11.59 -9.30 4.42
N ILE A 62 11.42 -10.58 4.74
CA ILE A 62 10.16 -11.29 4.59
C ILE A 62 9.44 -11.18 5.94
N SER A 63 8.29 -10.51 5.96
CA SER A 63 7.44 -10.41 7.14
C SER A 63 6.20 -11.28 6.98
N SER A 64 5.79 -11.92 8.07
CA SER A 64 4.52 -12.67 8.16
C SER A 64 3.74 -12.17 9.37
N ILE A 65 2.50 -11.75 9.16
CA ILE A 65 1.66 -11.21 10.23
C ILE A 65 0.52 -12.21 10.50
N HIS A 66 0.35 -12.59 11.77
CA HIS A 66 -0.77 -13.42 12.21
C HIS A 66 -1.57 -12.67 13.29
N THR A 67 -2.76 -12.20 12.93
CA THR A 67 -3.65 -11.45 13.84
C THR A 67 -4.73 -12.34 14.43
N LYS A 68 -4.90 -12.31 15.75
CA LYS A 68 -6.01 -12.97 16.45
C LYS A 68 -6.80 -11.92 17.22
N VAL A 69 -8.02 -11.68 16.79
CA VAL A 69 -8.95 -10.80 17.51
C VAL A 69 -9.49 -11.56 18.74
N LYS A 70 -9.74 -10.84 19.84
CA LYS A 70 -10.34 -11.37 21.06
C LYS A 70 -11.32 -10.33 21.62
N GLY A 71 -12.41 -10.79 22.20
CA GLY A 71 -13.42 -9.93 22.82
C GLY A 71 -14.81 -10.51 22.62
N VAL A 72 -15.70 -10.11 23.51
CA VAL A 72 -17.14 -10.39 23.44
C VAL A 72 -17.86 -9.07 23.67
N VAL A 73 -18.90 -8.82 22.88
CA VAL A 73 -19.72 -7.61 22.99
C VAL A 73 -21.16 -8.04 23.19
N GLN A 74 -21.85 -7.43 24.14
CA GLN A 74 -23.26 -7.70 24.38
C GLN A 74 -24.10 -6.54 23.88
N THR A 75 -25.04 -6.82 22.99
CA THR A 75 -26.13 -5.92 22.61
C THR A 75 -27.40 -6.34 23.36
N ASP A 76 -28.43 -5.49 23.35
CA ASP A 76 -29.70 -5.74 24.06
C ASP A 76 -30.34 -7.10 23.73
N SER A 77 -30.13 -7.63 22.52
CA SER A 77 -30.77 -8.86 22.04
C SER A 77 -29.83 -10.05 21.81
N ARG A 78 -28.51 -9.84 21.75
CA ARG A 78 -27.56 -10.90 21.35
C ARG A 78 -26.13 -10.61 21.84
N ILE A 79 -25.40 -11.68 22.17
CA ILE A 79 -23.96 -11.64 22.43
C ILE A 79 -23.22 -11.88 21.12
N TRP A 80 -22.23 -11.04 20.84
CA TRP A 80 -21.38 -11.10 19.67
C TRP A 80 -19.99 -11.63 20.06
N ASP A 81 -19.62 -12.77 19.47
CA ASP A 81 -18.31 -13.38 19.63
C ASP A 81 -17.36 -12.99 18.48
N THR A 82 -16.06 -13.21 18.70
CA THR A 82 -15.02 -12.94 17.70
C THR A 82 -15.32 -13.56 16.34
N ALA A 83 -15.93 -14.75 16.28
CA ALA A 83 -16.23 -15.43 15.02
C ALA A 83 -17.37 -14.76 14.22
N GLU A 84 -18.16 -13.90 14.84
CA GLU A 84 -19.35 -13.29 14.22
C GLU A 84 -19.06 -11.88 13.70
N TYR A 85 -18.32 -11.07 14.46
CA TYR A 85 -18.01 -9.69 14.05
C TYR A 85 -16.70 -9.59 13.26
N THR A 86 -15.89 -10.65 13.19
CA THR A 86 -14.69 -10.68 12.33
C THR A 86 -14.95 -11.52 11.09
N ILE A 87 -14.64 -10.96 9.92
CA ILE A 87 -14.72 -11.69 8.65
C ILE A 87 -13.33 -12.25 8.37
N PRO A 88 -13.12 -13.59 8.40
CA PRO A 88 -11.81 -14.16 8.19
C PRO A 88 -11.30 -13.85 6.77
N MET A 89 -10.07 -13.33 6.72
CA MET A 89 -9.21 -13.01 5.57
C MET A 89 -9.91 -12.78 4.21
N GLN A 90 -10.17 -11.50 3.91
CA GLN A 90 -10.35 -11.03 2.53
C GLN A 90 -9.06 -10.43 1.90
N GLY A 91 -7.92 -10.48 2.61
CA GLY A 91 -6.67 -9.89 2.13
C GLY A 91 -5.42 -10.37 2.89
N ILE A 92 -4.25 -10.13 2.28
CA ILE A 92 -2.94 -10.37 2.90
C ILE A 92 -2.73 -9.29 3.98
N ASP A 93 -2.39 -9.69 5.20
CA ASP A 93 -2.04 -8.82 6.34
C ASP A 93 -3.13 -7.83 6.82
N SER A 94 -4.41 -8.07 6.53
CA SER A 94 -5.53 -7.21 6.98
C SER A 94 -6.67 -8.01 7.62
N PHE A 95 -7.33 -7.44 8.63
CA PHE A 95 -8.52 -8.00 9.26
C PHE A 95 -9.64 -6.96 9.32
N PHE A 96 -10.89 -7.40 9.27
CA PHE A 96 -12.08 -6.55 9.32
C PHE A 96 -12.87 -6.82 10.61
N VAL A 97 -13.35 -5.76 11.25
CA VAL A 97 -14.13 -5.79 12.49
C VAL A 97 -15.42 -5.01 12.29
N ILE A 98 -16.56 -5.67 12.45
CA ILE A 98 -17.88 -5.06 12.37
C ILE A 98 -18.15 -4.30 13.66
N THR A 99 -18.47 -3.02 13.55
CA THR A 99 -18.81 -2.13 14.68
C THR A 99 -20.29 -1.81 14.77
N ASN A 100 -21.00 -1.86 13.64
CA ASN A 100 -22.43 -1.58 13.53
C ASN A 100 -23.02 -2.49 12.45
N ILE A 101 -24.23 -3.00 12.68
CA ILE A 101 -24.92 -3.90 11.75
C ILE A 101 -26.41 -3.54 11.64
N ILE A 102 -26.90 -3.48 10.41
CA ILE A 102 -28.32 -3.42 10.10
C ILE A 102 -28.68 -4.80 9.56
N MET A 103 -29.53 -5.54 10.28
CA MET A 103 -29.95 -6.88 9.91
C MET A 103 -31.41 -6.87 9.48
N THR A 104 -31.70 -7.51 8.34
CA THR A 104 -33.06 -7.79 7.88
C THR A 104 -33.31 -9.29 7.88
N GLU A 105 -34.19 -9.74 8.76
CA GLU A 105 -34.49 -11.17 8.91
C GLU A 105 -35.49 -11.64 7.85
N ASN A 106 -35.39 -12.93 7.51
CA ASN A 106 -36.35 -13.63 6.62
C ASN A 106 -36.47 -13.03 5.22
N GLN A 107 -35.35 -12.60 4.63
CA GLN A 107 -35.33 -12.23 3.23
C GLN A 107 -35.57 -13.46 2.33
N PHE A 108 -36.50 -13.35 1.39
CA PHE A 108 -36.81 -14.35 0.39
C PHE A 108 -36.81 -13.72 -1.01
N GLN A 109 -36.44 -14.50 -2.03
CA GLN A 109 -36.37 -13.99 -3.39
C GLN A 109 -37.79 -13.81 -3.96
N ASN A 110 -38.19 -12.57 -4.20
CA ASN A 110 -39.50 -12.23 -4.77
C ASN A 110 -39.47 -10.87 -5.48
N VAL A 111 -40.63 -10.43 -5.97
CA VAL A 111 -40.84 -9.09 -6.51
C VAL A 111 -41.31 -8.15 -5.40
N CYS A 112 -40.52 -7.12 -5.10
CA CYS A 112 -40.84 -6.10 -4.10
C CYS A 112 -40.63 -4.66 -4.62
N PRO A 113 -41.27 -3.66 -3.98
CA PRO A 113 -41.12 -2.24 -4.33
C PRO A 113 -39.67 -1.71 -4.17
N GLU A 114 -38.96 -1.41 -5.28
CA GLU A 114 -37.62 -0.79 -5.36
C GLU A 114 -37.34 -0.17 -6.77
N VAL A 115 -36.19 0.42 -7.09
CA VAL A 115 -36.08 1.47 -8.14
C VAL A 115 -36.08 1.01 -9.62
N THR A 116 -36.11 -0.27 -10.00
CA THR A 116 -35.52 -0.67 -11.31
C THR A 116 -36.34 -1.42 -12.37
N THR A 117 -37.66 -1.69 -12.26
CA THR A 117 -38.35 -2.50 -13.32
C THR A 117 -39.57 -1.87 -13.99
N GLY A 118 -39.66 -0.54 -13.95
CA GLY A 118 -40.54 0.27 -14.83
C GLY A 118 -42.03 0.19 -14.53
N ARG A 119 -42.50 -0.83 -13.79
CA ARG A 119 -43.86 -0.91 -13.26
C ARG A 119 -43.94 -0.28 -11.88
N CYS A 120 -44.86 0.67 -11.71
CA CYS A 120 -45.01 1.46 -10.50
C CYS A 120 -45.99 0.80 -9.50
N VAL A 121 -45.51 0.44 -8.31
CA VAL A 121 -46.27 -0.15 -7.21
C VAL A 121 -46.28 0.79 -5.98
N LYS A 122 -47.32 0.72 -5.15
CA LYS A 122 -47.40 1.54 -3.93
C LYS A 122 -46.55 0.89 -2.84
N TYR A 123 -45.50 1.59 -2.38
CA TYR A 123 -44.69 1.19 -1.21
C TYR A 123 -45.39 1.59 0.09
N ASN A 124 -45.98 2.79 0.12
CA ASN A 124 -46.78 3.31 1.23
C ASN A 124 -48.01 4.05 0.65
N ALA A 125 -48.91 4.58 1.50
CA ALA A 125 -50.06 5.37 1.06
C ALA A 125 -49.65 6.59 0.21
N THR A 126 -48.50 7.18 0.51
CA THR A 126 -47.99 8.42 -0.11
C THR A 126 -46.89 8.17 -1.14
N ILE A 127 -46.17 7.05 -1.06
CA ILE A 127 -44.96 6.78 -1.84
C ILE A 127 -45.18 5.62 -2.80
N LYS A 128 -44.91 5.87 -4.09
CA LYS A 128 -44.87 4.82 -5.12
C LYS A 128 -43.42 4.60 -5.54
N THR A 129 -43.06 3.35 -5.74
CA THR A 129 -41.73 2.92 -6.21
C THR A 129 -41.91 2.01 -7.42
N CYS A 130 -40.83 1.69 -8.12
CA CYS A 130 -40.92 0.63 -9.13
C CYS A 130 -40.99 -0.74 -8.43
N GLU A 131 -41.37 -1.79 -9.12
CA GLU A 131 -41.15 -3.16 -8.64
C GLU A 131 -39.76 -3.63 -9.07
N VAL A 132 -39.12 -4.53 -8.31
CA VAL A 132 -37.87 -5.20 -8.65
C VAL A 132 -37.89 -6.65 -8.18
N SER A 133 -37.23 -7.53 -8.92
CA SER A 133 -36.96 -8.91 -8.48
C SER A 133 -35.70 -8.94 -7.63
N ALA A 134 -35.86 -8.98 -6.30
CA ALA A 134 -34.76 -8.94 -5.33
C ALA A 134 -35.08 -9.78 -4.07
N TRP A 135 -34.25 -9.63 -3.05
CA TRP A 135 -34.49 -10.18 -1.72
C TRP A 135 -35.49 -9.29 -0.97
N CYS A 136 -36.67 -9.84 -0.69
CA CYS A 136 -37.78 -9.15 -0.05
C CYS A 136 -37.96 -9.67 1.38
N PRO A 137 -38.29 -8.82 2.37
CA PRO A 137 -38.44 -7.37 2.28
C PRO A 137 -37.11 -6.62 2.09
N VAL A 138 -37.17 -5.54 1.31
CA VAL A 138 -36.02 -4.67 1.01
C VAL A 138 -35.51 -4.01 2.29
N GLU A 139 -34.20 -3.89 2.41
CA GLU A 139 -33.58 -3.20 3.53
C GLU A 139 -33.98 -1.72 3.56
N SER A 140 -34.42 -1.25 4.73
CA SER A 140 -34.76 0.15 4.92
C SER A 140 -33.47 0.97 4.94
N MET A 141 -33.36 1.95 4.04
CA MET A 141 -32.30 2.97 4.08
C MET A 141 -32.45 3.83 5.34
N LYS A 142 -31.94 3.33 6.47
CA LYS A 142 -31.77 4.09 7.71
C LYS A 142 -30.33 4.56 7.77
N GLY A 143 -30.12 5.78 8.29
CA GLY A 143 -28.78 6.22 8.66
C GLY A 143 -28.19 5.27 9.69
N ALA A 144 -26.85 5.19 9.74
CA ALA A 144 -26.19 4.42 10.78
C ALA A 144 -26.69 4.89 12.16
N PRO A 145 -27.15 3.98 13.04
CA PRO A 145 -27.51 4.36 14.40
C PRO A 145 -26.26 4.94 15.08
N VAL A 146 -26.43 6.13 15.69
CA VAL A 146 -25.38 6.87 16.42
C VAL A 146 -25.25 6.39 17.86
#